data_AF-A0A8S3H0G2-F1
#
_entry.id   AF-A0A8S3H0G2-F1
#
_cell.length_a   1.000
_cell.length_b   1.000
_cell.length_c   1.000
_cell.angle_alpha   90.00
_cell.angle_beta   90.00
_cell.angle_gamma   90.00
#
_symmetry.space_group_name_H-M   'P 1'
#
loop_
_entity.id
_entity.type
_entity.pdbx_description
1 polymer ?
#
loop_
_entity_poly.entity_id
_entity_poly.type
_entity_poly.pdbx_seq_one_letter_code
_entity_poly.pdbx_strand_id
1 'polypeptide(L)'
;TTEEKFIPKPVQPKAIFHSLVDLLNNISPIFKKNFAAIQRKRCTKHPFERIQIPCQIHPWLSPRFDHTVDYFRAEDANINKLGHEDHIPGQVRDWNEELQITKELSKKTLPERLIRERAMFKVHSDFVAAAIRGCQAVVDGNIMAINPGEESKYAF
;
A
#
# COMPACT_ATOMS: atom_id res chain seq x y z
N THR A 1 -31.15 2.64 -16.32
CA THR A 1 -31.36 3.26 -15.00
C THR A 1 -32.07 2.23 -14.14
N THR A 2 -31.37 1.51 -13.28
CA THR A 2 -32.01 0.61 -12.31
C THR A 2 -32.37 1.46 -11.11
N GLU A 3 -33.57 2.01 -11.15
CA GLU A 3 -34.18 2.70 -10.02
C GLU A 3 -34.38 1.70 -8.87
N GLU A 4 -33.60 1.87 -7.81
CA GLU A 4 -33.55 0.98 -6.66
C GLU A 4 -34.82 1.12 -5.81
N LYS A 5 -35.82 0.29 -6.10
CA LYS A 5 -36.90 0.03 -5.15
C LYS A 5 -36.37 -0.92 -4.08
N PHE A 6 -36.02 -0.38 -2.91
CA PHE A 6 -35.62 -1.18 -1.76
C PHE A 6 -36.78 -2.09 -1.30
N ILE A 7 -36.58 -3.40 -1.32
CA ILE A 7 -37.56 -4.41 -0.89
C ILE A 7 -37.01 -5.09 0.39
N PRO A 8 -37.53 -4.79 1.59
CA PRO A 8 -37.01 -5.30 2.86
C PRO A 8 -37.44 -6.74 3.19
N LYS A 9 -37.94 -7.50 2.21
CA LYS A 9 -38.37 -8.89 2.45
C LYS A 9 -37.15 -9.81 2.42
N PRO A 10 -37.01 -10.77 3.34
CA PRO A 10 -35.96 -11.78 3.25
C PRO A 10 -36.15 -12.57 1.95
N VAL A 11 -35.36 -12.23 0.94
CA VAL A 11 -35.27 -13.01 -0.28
C VAL A 11 -34.44 -14.23 0.09
N GLN A 12 -35.03 -15.42 0.03
CA GLN A 12 -34.22 -16.64 -0.01
C GLN A 12 -33.42 -16.59 -1.31
N PRO A 13 -32.09 -16.39 -1.25
CA PRO A 13 -31.31 -16.26 -2.47
C PRO A 13 -31.29 -17.62 -3.16
N LYS A 14 -31.71 -17.68 -4.43
CA LYS A 14 -31.66 -18.90 -5.26
C LYS A 14 -30.23 -19.45 -5.39
N ALA A 15 -29.24 -18.57 -5.26
CA ALA A 15 -27.82 -18.90 -5.21
C ALA A 15 -27.09 -17.84 -4.37
N ILE A 16 -26.17 -18.28 -3.51
CA ILE A 16 -25.28 -17.43 -2.73
C ILE A 16 -23.91 -17.46 -3.40
N PHE A 17 -23.32 -16.29 -3.66
CA PHE A 17 -21.98 -16.16 -4.22
C PHE A 17 -21.08 -15.47 -3.20
N HIS A 18 -19.90 -16.03 -2.93
CA HIS A 18 -18.96 -15.51 -1.93
C HIS A 18 -17.88 -14.60 -2.54
N SER A 19 -17.88 -14.45 -3.86
CA SER A 19 -17.04 -13.48 -4.56
C SER A 19 -17.77 -12.87 -5.76
N LEU A 20 -17.40 -11.64 -6.10
CA LEU A 20 -17.87 -11.00 -7.33
C LEU A 20 -17.51 -11.82 -8.57
N VAL A 21 -16.36 -12.51 -8.56
CA VAL A 21 -15.93 -13.37 -9.66
C VAL A 21 -16.89 -14.54 -9.85
N ASP A 22 -17.36 -15.17 -8.78
CA ASP A 22 -18.31 -16.29 -8.86
C ASP A 22 -19.66 -15.85 -9.41
N LEU A 23 -20.16 -14.70 -8.94
CA LEU A 23 -21.37 -14.08 -9.46
C LEU A 23 -21.23 -13.78 -10.96
N LEU A 24 -20.15 -13.09 -11.36
CA LEU A 24 -19.90 -12.71 -12.75
C LEU A 24 -19.73 -13.93 -13.66
N ASN A 25 -19.12 -15.01 -13.17
CA ASN A 25 -19.01 -16.28 -13.88
C ASN A 25 -20.37 -16.97 -14.10
N ASN A 26 -21.33 -16.78 -13.18
CA ASN A 26 -22.67 -17.32 -13.30
C ASN A 26 -23.54 -16.53 -14.28
N ILE A 27 -23.50 -15.19 -14.21
CA ILE A 27 -24.37 -14.33 -15.03
C ILE A 27 -23.83 -14.06 -16.44
N SER A 28 -22.50 -14.19 -16.65
CA SER A 28 -21.86 -13.86 -17.92
C SER A 28 -20.93 -14.97 -18.42
N PRO A 29 -21.36 -15.79 -19.40
CA PRO A 29 -20.52 -16.79 -20.04
C PRO A 29 -19.28 -16.19 -20.72
N ILE A 30 -19.41 -14.97 -21.25
CA ILE A 30 -18.32 -14.22 -21.90
C ILE A 30 -17.27 -13.84 -20.85
N PHE A 31 -17.69 -13.33 -19.69
CA PHE A 31 -16.79 -13.04 -18.58
C PHE A 31 -16.05 -14.30 -18.16
N LYS A 32 -16.76 -15.42 -17.93
CA LYS A 32 -16.15 -16.69 -17.53
C LYS A 32 -15.06 -17.17 -18.48
N LYS A 33 -15.31 -17.12 -19.79
CA LYS A 33 -14.32 -17.49 -20.82
C LYS A 33 -13.10 -16.56 -20.79
N ASN A 34 -13.31 -15.25 -20.82
CA ASN A 34 -12.24 -14.27 -20.93
C ASN A 34 -11.42 -14.16 -19.65
N PHE A 35 -12.07 -14.20 -18.48
CA PHE A 35 -11.41 -14.17 -17.18
C PHE A 35 -10.47 -15.38 -17.01
N ALA A 36 -10.91 -16.58 -17.38
CA ALA A 36 -10.06 -17.79 -17.36
C ALA A 36 -8.86 -17.69 -18.33
N ALA A 37 -9.02 -17.01 -19.48
CA ALA A 37 -7.93 -16.77 -20.41
C ALA A 37 -6.90 -15.76 -19.86
N ILE A 38 -7.38 -14.69 -19.22
CA ILE A 38 -6.53 -13.68 -18.55
C ILE A 38 -5.75 -14.32 -17.40
N GLN A 39 -6.39 -15.15 -16.57
CA GLN A 39 -5.71 -15.84 -15.48
C GLN A 39 -4.58 -16.74 -15.99
N ARG A 40 -4.84 -17.56 -17.01
CA ARG A 40 -3.82 -18.39 -17.65
C ARG A 40 -2.64 -17.55 -18.18
N LYS A 41 -2.93 -16.46 -18.90
CA LYS A 41 -1.91 -15.55 -19.41
C LYS A 41 -1.11 -14.86 -18.29
N ARG A 42 -1.74 -14.56 -17.15
CA ARG A 42 -1.02 -14.04 -15.96
C ARG A 42 -0.14 -15.09 -15.31
N CYS A 43 -0.51 -16.38 -15.33
CA CYS A 43 0.32 -17.45 -14.76
C CYS A 43 1.59 -17.75 -15.58
N THR A 44 1.59 -17.48 -16.90
CA THR A 44 2.79 -17.62 -17.75
C THR A 44 3.76 -16.46 -17.63
N LYS A 45 3.36 -15.36 -16.96
CA LYS A 45 4.18 -14.19 -16.74
C LYS A 45 5.17 -14.45 -15.61
N HIS A 46 6.34 -13.82 -15.68
CA HIS A 46 7.34 -13.93 -14.64
C HIS A 46 6.71 -13.56 -13.28
N PRO A 47 6.97 -14.29 -12.18
CA PRO A 47 6.39 -13.97 -10.86
C PRO A 47 6.55 -12.49 -10.47
N PHE A 48 7.67 -11.87 -10.85
CA PHE A 48 7.92 -10.44 -10.61
C PHE A 48 7.03 -9.47 -11.41
N GLU A 49 6.45 -9.86 -12.55
CA GLU A 49 5.46 -9.07 -13.28
C GLU A 49 4.06 -9.13 -12.64
N ARG A 50 3.86 -10.06 -11.69
CA ARG A 50 2.58 -10.24 -10.99
C ARG A 50 2.53 -9.51 -9.65
N ILE A 51 3.66 -9.04 -9.16
CA ILE A 51 3.77 -8.28 -7.92
C ILE A 51 3.39 -6.84 -8.24
N GLN A 52 2.38 -6.29 -7.55
CA GLN A 52 2.15 -4.86 -7.56
C GLN A 52 3.40 -4.20 -6.99
N ILE A 53 4.09 -3.41 -7.81
CA ILE A 53 5.07 -2.47 -7.31
C ILE A 53 4.25 -1.41 -6.57
N PRO A 54 4.47 -1.19 -5.27
CA PRO A 54 3.84 -0.07 -4.58
C PRO A 54 4.49 1.20 -5.11
N CYS A 55 4.11 1.64 -6.30
CA CYS A 55 4.55 2.92 -6.81
C CYS A 55 4.03 3.97 -5.84
N GLN A 56 4.94 4.77 -5.29
CA GLN A 56 4.58 5.90 -4.45
C GLN A 56 3.77 6.88 -5.31
N ILE A 57 2.45 6.88 -5.13
CA ILE A 57 1.57 7.81 -5.83
C ILE A 57 1.76 9.15 -5.15
N HIS A 58 2.28 10.12 -5.90
CA HIS A 58 2.50 11.46 -5.43
C HIS A 58 1.25 12.30 -5.70
N PRO A 59 0.38 12.55 -4.70
CA PRO A 59 -0.89 13.23 -4.93
C PRO A 59 -0.74 14.68 -5.41
N TRP A 60 0.44 15.29 -5.26
CA TRP A 60 0.72 16.64 -5.78
C TRP A 60 0.83 16.72 -7.31
N LEU A 61 1.02 15.59 -8.00
CA LEU A 61 0.91 15.48 -9.46
C LEU A 61 -0.53 15.21 -9.93
N SER A 62 -1.43 14.94 -8.99
CA SER A 62 -2.83 14.63 -9.28
C SER A 62 -3.66 15.91 -9.27
N PRO A 63 -4.67 16.05 -10.15
CA PRO A 63 -5.66 17.11 -10.02
C PRO A 63 -6.24 17.14 -8.60
N ARG A 64 -6.46 18.34 -8.07
CA ARG A 64 -7.14 18.47 -6.76
C ARG A 64 -8.56 17.93 -6.91
N PHE A 65 -8.85 16.83 -6.23
CA PHE A 65 -10.20 16.31 -6.09
C PHE A 65 -10.88 16.98 -4.91
N ASP A 66 -12.17 17.28 -5.04
CA ASP A 66 -12.99 17.66 -3.89
C ASP A 66 -12.97 16.54 -2.87
N HIS A 67 -12.88 16.91 -1.59
CA HIS A 67 -12.89 15.94 -0.50
C HIS A 67 -14.24 15.21 -0.48
N THR A 68 -14.22 13.91 -0.73
CA THR A 68 -15.38 13.03 -0.57
C THR A 68 -15.21 12.18 0.68
N VAL A 69 -16.35 11.84 1.32
CA VAL A 69 -16.35 10.95 2.47
C VAL A 69 -15.85 9.57 2.01
N ASP A 70 -14.69 9.19 2.53
CA ASP A 70 -14.11 7.87 2.33
C ASP A 70 -14.39 7.00 3.56
N TYR A 71 -15.31 6.05 3.41
CA TYR A 71 -15.70 5.11 4.46
C TYR A 71 -14.57 4.16 4.87
N PHE A 72 -13.56 3.96 4.02
CA PHE A 72 -12.39 3.13 4.31
C PHE A 72 -11.26 3.89 4.99
N ARG A 73 -11.35 5.23 5.10
CA ARG A 73 -10.34 6.05 5.78
C ARG A 73 -10.14 5.67 7.25
N ALA A 74 -11.19 5.18 7.90
CA ALA A 74 -11.11 4.66 9.26
C ALA A 74 -10.32 3.33 9.33
N GLU A 75 -10.36 2.52 8.28
CA GLU A 75 -9.58 1.28 8.16
C GLU A 75 -8.12 1.55 7.78
N ASP A 76 -7.83 2.70 7.17
CA ASP A 76 -6.47 3.11 6.83
C ASP A 76 -5.61 3.23 8.09
N ALA A 77 -6.17 3.59 9.25
CA ALA A 77 -5.47 3.55 10.54
C ALA A 77 -5.14 2.11 11.01
N ASN A 78 -5.87 1.10 10.52
CA ASN A 78 -5.69 -0.31 10.88
C ASN A 78 -4.71 -1.03 9.93
N ILE A 79 -4.68 -0.64 8.65
CA ILE A 79 -3.73 -1.13 7.65
C ILE A 79 -2.39 -0.38 7.75
N ASN A 80 -2.44 0.95 7.86
CA ASN A 80 -1.31 1.82 8.16
C ASN A 80 -1.26 2.09 9.67
N LYS A 81 -1.13 1.03 10.49
CA LYS A 81 -0.72 1.19 11.88
C LYS A 81 0.65 1.84 11.91
N LEU A 82 0.63 3.16 12.01
CA LEU A 82 1.77 3.99 12.32
C LEU A 82 2.44 3.45 13.58
N GLY A 83 3.66 2.92 13.45
CA GLY A 83 4.51 2.62 14.60
C GLY A 83 4.54 1.18 15.11
N HIS A 84 4.00 0.19 14.38
CA HIS A 84 4.24 -1.23 14.65
C HIS A 84 4.95 -1.94 13.48
N GLU A 85 5.92 -1.28 12.86
CA GLU A 85 7.16 -2.04 12.62
C GLU A 85 7.68 -2.36 14.01
N ASP A 86 7.95 -3.62 14.32
CA ASP A 86 8.41 -4.19 15.59
C ASP A 86 9.72 -3.56 16.12
N HIS A 87 9.72 -2.25 16.33
CA HIS A 87 10.78 -1.54 17.02
C HIS A 87 10.56 -1.77 18.49
N ILE A 88 11.35 -2.68 19.05
CA ILE A 88 11.59 -2.75 20.48
C ILE A 88 11.91 -1.32 20.94
N PRO A 89 11.23 -0.78 21.97
CA PRO A 89 11.58 0.52 22.54
C PRO A 89 13.09 0.57 22.83
N GLY A 90 13.80 1.48 22.19
CA GLY A 90 15.26 1.61 22.29
C GLY A 90 16.07 1.07 21.10
N GLN A 91 15.44 0.43 20.10
CA GLN A 91 16.11 0.00 18.88
C GLN A 91 15.65 0.86 17.70
N VAL A 92 16.42 1.90 17.40
CA VAL A 92 16.20 2.75 16.22
C VAL A 92 16.66 1.98 14.98
N ARG A 93 15.82 1.94 13.94
CA ARG A 93 16.19 1.34 12.65
C ARG A 93 17.40 2.06 12.06
N ASP A 94 18.41 1.31 11.66
CA ASP A 94 19.60 1.86 11.02
C ASP A 94 19.39 1.97 9.50
N TRP A 95 18.80 3.09 9.09
CA TRP A 95 18.58 3.40 7.67
C TRP A 95 19.87 3.40 6.84
N ASN A 96 21.00 3.77 7.43
CA ASN A 96 22.28 3.82 6.73
C ASN A 96 22.79 2.41 6.46
N GLU A 97 22.77 1.54 7.47
CA GLU A 97 23.14 0.14 7.33
C GLU A 97 22.26 -0.56 6.30
N GLU A 98 20.94 -0.42 6.38
CA GLU A 98 20.03 -1.04 5.42
C GLU A 98 20.26 -0.53 4.00
N LEU A 99 20.44 0.79 3.80
CA LEU A 99 20.74 1.35 2.49
C LEU A 99 22.06 0.81 1.93
N GLN A 100 23.07 0.64 2.80
CA GLN A 100 24.37 0.13 2.42
C GLN A 100 24.33 -1.36 2.05
N ILE A 101 23.72 -2.22 2.88
CA ILE A 101 23.50 -3.64 2.60
C ILE A 101 22.80 -3.81 1.25
N THR A 102 21.81 -2.97 0.98
CA THR A 102 21.05 -3.05 -0.27
C THR A 102 21.89 -2.68 -1.49
N LYS A 103 22.79 -1.71 -1.37
CA LYS A 103 23.76 -1.36 -2.44
C LYS A 103 24.73 -2.50 -2.73
N GLU A 104 25.13 -3.23 -1.69
CA GLU A 104 26.13 -4.31 -1.71
C GLU A 104 25.63 -5.66 -2.23
N LEU A 105 24.34 -5.81 -2.57
CA LEU A 105 23.79 -7.03 -3.18
C LEU A 105 24.55 -7.45 -4.47
N SER A 106 24.22 -8.56 -5.12
CA SER A 106 24.88 -8.98 -6.38
C SER A 106 24.27 -8.33 -7.63
N LYS A 107 25.08 -7.96 -8.66
CA LYS A 107 24.63 -7.43 -9.98
C LYS A 107 24.69 -8.45 -11.11
N LYS A 108 25.10 -9.69 -10.84
CA LYS A 108 25.60 -10.61 -11.87
C LYS A 108 24.47 -11.15 -12.74
N THR A 109 23.35 -11.54 -12.14
CA THR A 109 22.21 -12.11 -12.89
C THR A 109 21.02 -11.15 -12.92
N LEU A 110 20.14 -11.31 -13.92
CA LEU A 110 18.90 -10.54 -14.00
C LEU A 110 18.02 -10.70 -12.73
N PRO A 111 17.80 -11.91 -12.19
CA PRO A 111 17.08 -12.08 -10.92
C PRO A 111 17.72 -11.32 -9.75
N GLU A 112 19.04 -11.38 -9.58
CA GLU A 112 19.75 -10.67 -8.51
C GLU A 112 19.62 -9.14 -8.64
N ARG A 113 19.71 -8.62 -9.87
CA ARG A 113 19.47 -7.20 -10.13
C ARG A 113 18.06 -6.79 -9.73
N LEU A 114 17.04 -7.57 -10.12
CA LEU A 114 15.64 -7.26 -9.79
C LEU A 114 15.39 -7.30 -8.28
N ILE A 115 15.97 -8.27 -7.56
CA ILE A 115 15.89 -8.34 -6.10
C ILE A 115 16.52 -7.10 -5.47
N ARG A 116 17.70 -6.68 -5.94
CA ARG A 116 18.31 -5.44 -5.48
C ARG A 116 17.42 -4.25 -5.71
N GLU A 117 16.96 -4.03 -6.94
CA GLU A 117 16.13 -2.86 -7.28
C GLU A 117 14.88 -2.79 -6.38
N ARG A 118 14.26 -3.95 -6.11
CA ARG A 118 13.12 -4.02 -5.19
C ARG A 118 13.50 -3.66 -3.75
N ALA A 119 14.61 -4.18 -3.26
CA ALA A 119 15.09 -3.88 -1.92
C ALA A 119 15.45 -2.38 -1.80
N MET A 120 16.10 -1.79 -2.82
CA MET A 120 16.44 -0.37 -2.84
C MET A 120 15.18 0.49 -2.82
N PHE A 121 14.21 0.14 -3.67
CA PHE A 121 12.93 0.80 -3.71
C PHE A 121 12.21 0.74 -2.37
N LYS A 122 12.21 -0.42 -1.70
CA LYS A 122 11.58 -0.60 -0.39
C LYS A 122 12.24 0.27 0.67
N VAL A 123 13.56 0.18 0.87
CA VAL A 123 14.28 0.97 1.88
C VAL A 123 14.07 2.47 1.65
N HIS A 124 14.13 2.93 0.40
CA HIS A 124 13.91 4.33 0.08
C HIS A 124 12.47 4.79 0.33
N SER A 125 11.48 4.00 -0.12
CA SER A 125 10.06 4.30 0.10
C SER A 125 9.72 4.34 1.58
N ASP A 126 10.22 3.38 2.36
CA ASP A 126 10.04 3.32 3.81
C ASP A 126 10.68 4.53 4.50
N PHE A 127 11.90 4.91 4.08
CA PHE A 127 12.62 6.08 4.60
C PHE A 127 11.84 7.38 4.33
N VAL A 128 11.39 7.59 3.09
CA VAL A 128 10.60 8.77 2.72
C VAL A 128 9.28 8.81 3.49
N ALA A 129 8.60 7.68 3.64
CA ALA A 129 7.37 7.61 4.42
C ALA A 129 7.61 7.92 5.90
N ALA A 130 8.70 7.41 6.49
CA ALA A 130 9.09 7.74 7.85
C ALA A 130 9.44 9.23 8.01
N ALA A 131 10.18 9.82 7.07
CA ALA A 131 10.52 11.24 7.06
C ALA A 131 9.28 12.14 6.97
N ILE A 132 8.33 11.83 6.07
CA ILE A 132 7.07 12.58 5.94
C ILE A 132 6.31 12.58 7.27
N ARG A 133 6.20 11.41 7.91
CA ARG A 133 5.50 11.28 9.19
C ARG A 133 6.24 11.99 10.33
N GLY A 134 7.57 11.96 10.31
CA GLY A 134 8.41 12.76 11.20
C GLY A 134 8.11 14.25 11.06
N CYS A 135 8.12 14.77 9.82
CA CYS A 135 7.78 16.17 9.56
C CYS A 135 6.37 16.55 10.03
N GLN A 136 5.37 15.70 9.76
CA GLN A 136 4.01 15.91 10.24
C GLN A 136 3.95 15.99 11.77
N ALA A 137 4.64 15.07 12.46
CA ALA A 137 4.68 15.06 13.93
C ALA A 137 5.42 16.27 14.53
N VAL A 138 6.44 16.82 13.85
CA VAL A 138 7.08 18.09 14.26
C VAL A 138 6.09 19.24 14.13
N VAL A 139 5.38 19.33 12.99
CA VAL A 139 4.39 20.40 12.75
C VAL A 139 3.26 20.35 13.78
N ASP A 140 2.82 19.15 14.16
CA ASP A 140 1.77 18.95 15.17
C ASP A 140 2.27 19.15 16.61
N GLY A 141 3.57 19.39 16.82
CA GLY A 141 4.18 19.56 18.15
C GLY A 141 4.30 18.27 18.96
N ASN A 142 4.16 17.12 18.31
CA ASN A 142 4.20 15.78 18.93
C ASN A 142 5.63 15.21 19.08
N ILE A 143 6.66 15.98 18.73
CA ILE A 143 8.07 15.61 18.87
C ILE A 143 8.75 16.59 19.84
N MET A 144 9.54 16.05 20.77
CA MET A 144 10.36 16.85 21.68
C MET A 144 11.58 17.41 20.94
N ALA A 145 11.97 18.64 21.26
CA ALA A 145 13.21 19.22 20.76
C ALA A 145 14.41 18.38 21.23
N ILE A 146 15.35 18.14 20.33
CA ILE A 146 16.60 17.41 20.62
C ILE A 146 17.55 18.33 21.40
N ASN A 147 17.57 19.62 21.06
CA ASN A 147 18.44 20.59 21.72
C ASN A 147 17.79 21.16 23.00
N PRO A 148 18.52 21.23 24.12
CA PRO A 148 18.03 21.88 25.33
C PRO A 148 17.78 23.37 25.08
N GLY A 149 16.53 23.82 25.22
CA GLY A 149 16.14 25.24 25.10
C GLY A 149 15.41 25.61 23.80
N GLU A 150 15.29 24.68 22.85
CA GLU A 150 14.42 24.88 21.67
C GLU A 150 12.97 24.53 21.99
N GLU A 151 12.04 25.37 21.52
CA GLU A 151 10.62 25.04 21.58
C GLU A 151 10.33 23.85 20.64
N SER A 152 9.38 22.99 21.01
CA SER A 152 9.01 21.78 20.23
C SER A 152 8.65 22.08 18.76
N LYS A 153 8.17 23.29 18.47
CA LYS A 153 7.89 23.80 17.12
C LYS A 153 9.14 23.96 16.22
N TYR A 154 10.34 23.85 16.78
CA TYR A 154 11.62 23.97 16.08
C TYR A 154 12.50 22.72 16.22
N ALA A 155 11.94 21.59 16.64
CA ALA A 155 12.68 20.33 16.78
C ALA A 155 13.24 19.87 15.42
N PHE A 156 14.50 20.21 15.16
CA PHE A 156 15.34 19.70 14.07
C PHE A 156 16.72 19.34 14.61
#